data_AF-A0AAU5G2A8-F1
#
_entry.id   AF-A0AAU5G2A8-F1
#
_cell.length_a   1.000
_cell.length_b   1.000
_cell.length_c   1.000
_cell.angle_alpha   90.00
_cell.angle_beta   90.00
_cell.angle_gamma   90.00
#
_symmetry.space_group_name_H-M   'P 1'
#
loop_
_entity.id
_entity.type
_entity.pdbx_description
1 polymer ?
#
loop_
_entity_poly.entity_id
_entity_poly.type
_entity_poly.pdbx_seq_one_letter_code
_entity_poly.pdbx_strand_id
1 'polypeptide(L)'
;MRIRSFLTVSTAAAAGAALLLTAAPQGLAAQPAAKTPVCKAKVLKLGAKQSKDARVVHISVKNTGTRTCTIDRLPVVTFGDLDGAALPVPSGESGPYKVGSGKTVYAAVRTIADLKDPDARRVGTITVSANPNLNGRTFTAKQLGASKKVKVWEPVTTWWKPSKAAADKALKKEVG
;
A
#
# COMPACT_ATOMS: atom_id res chain seq x y z
N MET A 1 -42.30 15.54 59.06
CA MET A 1 -43.45 16.17 58.37
C MET A 1 -44.01 15.15 57.38
N ARG A 2 -45.05 14.40 57.75
CA ARG A 2 -46.49 14.66 57.49
C ARG A 2 -46.86 14.83 56.00
N ILE A 3 -47.34 13.72 55.43
CA ILE A 3 -48.62 13.50 54.70
C ILE A 3 -48.87 14.33 53.43
N ARG A 4 -49.16 13.63 52.32
CA ARG A 4 -50.48 13.67 51.63
C ARG A 4 -50.61 12.56 50.57
N SER A 5 -51.53 11.66 50.84
CA SER A 5 -52.12 10.70 49.90
C SER A 5 -53.17 11.38 49.02
N PHE A 6 -53.34 10.93 47.78
CA PHE A 6 -54.64 10.93 47.11
C PHE A 6 -54.82 9.65 46.28
N LEU A 7 -55.95 9.00 46.54
CA LEU A 7 -56.53 7.88 45.82
C LEU A 7 -57.25 8.37 44.56
N THR A 8 -57.34 7.54 43.51
CA THR A 8 -58.61 7.10 42.89
C THR A 8 -58.36 6.03 41.81
N VAL A 9 -59.35 5.15 41.69
CA VAL A 9 -59.40 3.86 40.99
C VAL A 9 -60.38 3.95 39.81
N SER A 10 -60.27 2.99 38.86
CA SER A 10 -61.37 2.35 38.07
C SER A 10 -61.31 2.61 36.54
N THR A 11 -60.82 1.67 35.72
CA THR A 11 -61.49 0.53 35.01
C THR A 11 -62.31 0.88 33.78
N ALA A 12 -61.96 0.30 32.61
CA ALA A 12 -62.82 -0.58 31.80
C ALA A 12 -62.09 -1.11 30.55
N ALA A 13 -62.48 -2.31 30.11
CA ALA A 13 -61.83 -3.19 29.15
C ALA A 13 -62.52 -3.24 27.76
N ALA A 14 -61.79 -3.72 26.74
CA ALA A 14 -62.23 -4.60 25.62
C ALA A 14 -61.10 -4.65 24.56
N ALA A 15 -60.35 -5.75 24.40
CA ALA A 15 -60.64 -6.94 23.58
C ALA A 15 -60.61 -6.69 22.05
N GLY A 16 -59.68 -7.34 21.33
CA GLY A 16 -59.78 -7.47 19.86
C GLY A 16 -58.47 -7.73 19.09
N ALA A 17 -58.11 -9.01 18.96
CA ALA A 17 -57.42 -9.69 17.84
C ALA A 17 -56.52 -8.92 16.85
N ALA A 18 -55.25 -9.33 16.75
CA ALA A 18 -54.67 -10.02 15.58
C ALA A 18 -53.13 -10.12 15.72
N LEU A 19 -52.64 -11.29 16.11
CA LEU A 19 -51.21 -11.64 16.08
C LEU A 19 -50.78 -11.90 14.63
N LEU A 20 -50.31 -10.86 13.93
CA LEU A 20 -49.49 -11.03 12.74
C LEU A 20 -48.03 -11.17 13.19
N LEU A 21 -47.62 -12.41 13.46
CA LEU A 21 -46.21 -12.79 13.54
C LEU A 21 -45.59 -12.60 12.15
N THR A 22 -45.09 -11.39 11.89
CA THR A 22 -44.13 -11.16 10.81
C THR A 22 -42.83 -11.83 11.23
N ALA A 23 -42.57 -13.00 10.68
CA ALA A 23 -41.27 -13.64 10.77
C ALA A 23 -40.24 -12.69 10.14
N ALA A 24 -39.49 -11.97 10.98
CA ALA A 24 -38.32 -11.23 10.54
C ALA A 24 -37.39 -12.21 9.82
N PRO A 25 -36.93 -11.94 8.59
CA PRO A 25 -35.91 -12.76 7.97
C PRO A 25 -34.70 -12.71 8.91
N GLN A 26 -34.34 -13.88 9.43
CA GLN A 26 -33.16 -14.06 10.25
C GLN A 26 -31.97 -13.61 9.39
N GLY A 27 -31.51 -12.38 9.62
CA GLY A 27 -30.39 -11.81 8.91
C GLY A 27 -29.21 -12.74 9.10
N LEU A 28 -28.79 -13.42 8.03
CA LEU A 28 -27.54 -14.15 7.99
C LEU A 28 -26.46 -13.17 8.44
N ALA A 29 -25.95 -13.37 9.65
CA ALA A 29 -24.84 -12.59 10.17
C ALA A 29 -23.74 -12.65 9.11
N ALA A 30 -23.33 -11.48 8.61
CA ALA A 30 -22.31 -11.38 7.57
C ALA A 30 -21.06 -12.13 8.04
N GLN A 31 -20.76 -13.26 7.40
CA GLN A 31 -19.55 -14.00 7.72
C GLN A 31 -18.34 -13.10 7.46
N PRO A 32 -17.34 -13.08 8.36
CA PRO A 32 -16.15 -12.27 8.16
C PRO A 32 -15.51 -12.61 6.81
N ALA A 33 -15.34 -11.61 5.94
CA ALA A 33 -14.67 -11.80 4.67
C ALA A 33 -13.27 -12.39 4.90
N ALA A 34 -12.94 -13.49 4.21
CA ALA A 34 -11.63 -14.11 4.32
C ALA A 34 -10.52 -13.08 4.01
N LYS A 35 -9.54 -12.96 4.91
CA LYS A 35 -8.42 -12.02 4.74
C LYS A 35 -7.63 -12.38 3.48
N THR A 36 -7.37 -11.38 2.64
CA THR A 36 -6.53 -11.57 1.44
C THR A 36 -5.12 -11.98 1.88
N PRO A 37 -4.57 -13.10 1.37
CA PRO A 37 -3.27 -13.59 1.82
C PRO A 37 -2.12 -12.70 1.33
N VAL A 38 -1.01 -12.71 2.05
CA VAL A 38 0.24 -12.05 1.62
C VAL A 38 0.84 -12.80 0.44
N CYS A 39 1.33 -12.06 -0.55
CA CYS A 39 2.00 -12.63 -1.71
C CYS A 39 3.30 -13.33 -1.27
N LYS A 40 3.46 -14.60 -1.67
CA LYS A 40 4.74 -15.30 -1.51
C LYS A 40 5.79 -14.70 -2.46
N ALA A 41 7.05 -14.61 -2.04
CA ALA A 41 8.13 -14.08 -2.89
C ALA A 41 8.18 -14.73 -4.28
N LYS A 42 8.00 -16.06 -4.37
CA LYS A 42 8.03 -16.82 -5.62
C LYS A 42 6.95 -16.44 -6.66
N VAL A 43 5.87 -15.76 -6.24
CA VAL A 43 4.81 -15.30 -7.14
C VAL A 43 4.93 -13.81 -7.49
N LEU A 44 5.99 -13.14 -7.02
CA LEU A 44 6.24 -11.74 -7.31
C LEU A 44 7.42 -11.62 -8.25
N LYS A 45 7.19 -10.99 -9.41
CA LYS A 45 8.25 -10.57 -10.31
C LYS A 45 8.52 -9.08 -10.10
N LEU A 46 9.67 -8.79 -9.48
CA LEU A 46 10.14 -7.42 -9.29
C LEU A 46 10.88 -6.93 -10.54
N GLY A 47 10.74 -5.64 -10.83
CA GLY A 47 11.43 -4.93 -11.91
C GLY A 47 11.89 -3.55 -11.44
N ALA A 48 12.99 -3.08 -12.02
CA ALA A 48 13.49 -1.73 -11.84
C ALA A 48 14.13 -1.24 -13.15
N LYS A 49 13.87 0.00 -13.54
CA LYS A 49 14.40 0.65 -14.73
C LYS A 49 14.65 2.13 -14.47
N GLN A 50 15.80 2.65 -14.88
CA GLN A 50 16.03 4.08 -14.88
C GLN A 50 15.14 4.75 -15.91
N SER A 51 14.61 5.92 -15.57
CA SER A 51 13.82 6.73 -16.48
C SER A 51 14.72 7.50 -17.46
N LYS A 52 14.12 8.30 -18.35
CA LYS A 52 14.87 9.26 -19.17
C LYS A 52 15.54 10.34 -18.30
N ASP A 53 14.90 10.72 -17.20
CA ASP A 53 15.54 11.49 -16.14
C ASP A 53 16.40 10.56 -15.29
N ALA A 54 17.71 10.80 -15.28
CA ALA A 54 18.68 10.00 -14.55
C ALA A 54 18.47 9.99 -13.04
N ARG A 55 17.70 10.95 -12.50
CA ARG A 55 17.34 11.05 -11.08
C ARG A 55 16.21 10.10 -10.69
N VAL A 56 15.50 9.52 -11.65
CA VAL A 56 14.29 8.73 -11.39
C VAL A 56 14.47 7.27 -11.80
N VAL A 57 14.14 6.37 -10.88
CA VAL A 57 14.04 4.92 -11.13
C VAL A 57 12.59 4.48 -10.97
N HIS A 58 12.06 3.81 -11.99
CA HIS A 58 10.76 3.17 -11.95
C HIS A 58 10.90 1.75 -11.45
N ILE A 59 10.17 1.42 -10.39
CA ILE A 59 10.10 0.08 -9.85
C ILE A 59 8.72 -0.51 -10.10
N SER A 60 8.66 -1.83 -10.25
CA SER A 60 7.41 -2.53 -10.54
C SER A 60 7.35 -3.88 -9.83
N VAL A 61 6.15 -4.29 -9.45
CA VAL A 61 5.87 -5.62 -8.92
C VAL A 61 4.72 -6.21 -9.72
N LYS A 62 4.97 -7.36 -10.35
CA LYS A 62 3.93 -8.16 -11.02
C LYS A 62 3.60 -9.38 -10.18
N ASN A 63 2.32 -9.58 -9.89
CA ASN A 63 1.81 -10.83 -9.36
C ASN A 63 1.69 -11.85 -10.51
N THR A 64 2.57 -12.85 -10.53
CA THR A 64 2.57 -13.93 -11.52
C THR A 64 1.79 -15.15 -11.05
N GLY A 65 1.21 -15.12 -9.85
CA GLY A 65 0.34 -16.17 -9.34
C GLY A 65 -1.08 -16.09 -9.91
N THR A 66 -1.89 -17.08 -9.58
CA THR A 66 -3.27 -17.25 -10.08
C THR A 66 -4.34 -16.58 -9.20
N ARG A 67 -3.95 -15.97 -8.07
CA ARG A 67 -4.87 -15.35 -7.10
C ARG A 67 -4.42 -13.95 -6.71
N THR A 68 -5.37 -13.11 -6.33
CA THR A 68 -5.09 -11.83 -5.67
C THR A 68 -4.43 -12.08 -4.33
N CYS A 69 -3.38 -11.32 -4.04
CA CYS A 69 -2.67 -11.34 -2.76
C CYS A 69 -2.27 -9.90 -2.39
N THR A 70 -1.69 -9.72 -1.20
CA THR A 70 -1.22 -8.42 -0.71
C THR A 70 0.30 -8.33 -0.65
N ILE A 71 0.82 -7.15 -0.99
CA ILE A 71 2.18 -6.72 -0.70
C ILE A 71 2.12 -5.60 0.35
N ASP A 72 3.27 -5.10 0.82
CA ASP A 72 3.26 -3.88 1.63
C ASP A 72 2.97 -2.66 0.74
N ARG A 73 2.18 -1.70 1.24
CA ARG A 73 1.85 -0.47 0.51
C ARG A 73 3.05 0.45 0.30
N LEU A 74 4.09 0.31 1.13
CA LEU A 74 5.35 1.03 1.04
C LEU A 74 6.41 0.17 0.35
N PRO A 75 6.90 0.57 -0.83
CA PRO A 75 8.06 -0.09 -1.43
C PRO A 75 9.30 0.08 -0.55
N VAL A 76 10.10 -0.96 -0.42
CA VAL A 76 11.42 -0.87 0.23
C VAL A 76 12.48 -0.83 -0.86
N VAL A 77 13.27 0.24 -0.90
CA VAL A 77 14.32 0.44 -1.90
C VAL A 77 15.62 0.84 -1.22
N THR A 78 16.66 0.03 -1.35
CA THR A 78 17.99 0.29 -0.78
C THR A 78 19.05 0.38 -1.87
N PHE A 79 20.20 0.98 -1.56
CA PHE A 79 21.16 1.45 -2.54
C PHE A 79 22.57 0.92 -2.24
N GLY A 80 22.93 -0.22 -2.82
CA GLY A 80 24.26 -0.82 -2.62
C GLY A 80 24.57 -1.05 -1.13
N ASP A 81 25.68 -0.49 -0.70
CA ASP A 81 26.23 -0.48 0.67
C ASP A 81 25.82 0.76 1.48
N LEU A 82 25.01 1.66 0.91
CA LEU A 82 24.50 2.82 1.64
C LEU A 82 23.49 2.37 2.70
N ASP A 83 23.52 3.09 3.81
CA ASP A 83 22.57 2.95 4.88
C ASP A 83 21.21 3.54 4.49
N GLY A 84 20.16 2.96 5.08
CA GLY A 84 18.79 3.42 4.88
C GLY A 84 18.15 2.99 3.55
N ALA A 85 16.84 3.22 3.52
CA ALA A 85 16.00 3.01 2.34
C ALA A 85 15.46 4.35 1.84
N ALA A 86 14.96 4.37 0.60
CA ALA A 86 14.21 5.51 0.10
C ALA A 86 13.00 5.79 1.01
N LEU A 87 12.84 7.03 1.42
CA LEU A 87 11.74 7.42 2.31
C LEU A 87 10.42 7.52 1.52
N PRO A 88 9.32 6.96 2.03
CA PRO A 88 8.03 7.05 1.36
C PRO A 88 7.51 8.50 1.36
N VAL A 89 7.05 8.96 0.20
CA VAL A 89 6.37 10.24 0.02
C VAL A 89 4.97 10.03 -0.60
N PRO A 90 3.88 10.53 0.04
CA PRO A 90 3.88 11.09 1.39
C PRO A 90 4.33 10.04 2.43
N SER A 91 4.73 10.52 3.60
CA SER A 91 5.01 9.62 4.72
C SER A 91 3.76 8.81 5.08
N GLY A 92 3.98 7.61 5.62
CA GLY A 92 2.89 6.74 6.01
C GLY A 92 3.40 5.46 6.62
N GLU A 93 2.46 4.64 7.06
CA GLU A 93 2.73 3.38 7.74
C GLU A 93 2.58 2.20 6.79
N SER A 94 3.26 1.10 7.12
CA SER A 94 3.10 -0.21 6.48
C SER A 94 1.64 -0.67 6.46
N GLY A 95 1.30 -1.54 5.52
CA GLY A 95 -0.06 -2.07 5.41
C GLY A 95 -0.35 -2.75 4.09
N PRO A 96 -1.50 -3.43 3.96
CA PRO A 96 -1.77 -4.27 2.81
C PRO A 96 -2.08 -3.45 1.55
N TYR A 97 -1.39 -3.77 0.45
CA TYR A 97 -1.73 -3.31 -0.89
C TYR A 97 -2.09 -4.51 -1.77
N LYS A 98 -3.33 -4.54 -2.27
CA LYS A 98 -3.85 -5.65 -3.08
C LYS A 98 -3.26 -5.62 -4.48
N VAL A 99 -2.72 -6.75 -4.93
CA VAL A 99 -2.25 -6.95 -6.30
C VAL A 99 -3.01 -8.12 -6.91
N GLY A 100 -3.87 -7.81 -7.88
CA GLY A 100 -4.63 -8.83 -8.61
C GLY A 100 -3.73 -9.80 -9.36
N SER A 101 -4.22 -11.01 -9.62
CA SER A 101 -3.50 -11.99 -10.46
C SER A 101 -3.16 -11.39 -11.83
N GLY A 102 -1.92 -11.58 -12.26
CA GLY A 102 -1.39 -11.06 -13.53
C GLY A 102 -1.16 -9.54 -13.55
N LYS A 103 -1.60 -8.79 -12.53
CA LYS A 103 -1.49 -7.33 -12.49
C LYS A 103 -0.09 -6.90 -12.09
N THR A 104 0.30 -5.73 -12.61
CA THR A 104 1.55 -5.05 -12.28
C THR A 104 1.22 -3.72 -11.63
N VAL A 105 1.93 -3.40 -10.56
CA VAL A 105 1.88 -2.11 -9.88
C VAL A 105 3.25 -1.46 -9.91
N TYR A 106 3.27 -0.13 -9.79
CA TYR A 106 4.44 0.70 -10.07
C TYR A 106 4.68 1.70 -8.95
N ALA A 107 5.94 2.03 -8.72
CA ALA A 107 6.32 3.19 -7.91
C ALA A 107 7.49 3.91 -8.60
N ALA A 108 7.65 5.18 -8.27
CA ALA A 108 8.72 6.02 -8.76
C ALA A 108 9.62 6.43 -7.60
N VAL A 109 10.93 6.32 -7.82
CA VAL A 109 11.96 6.62 -6.84
C VAL A 109 12.78 7.79 -7.38
N ARG A 110 12.80 8.92 -6.68
CA ARG A 110 13.79 9.97 -6.93
C ARG A 110 15.02 9.63 -6.10
N THR A 111 16.12 9.32 -6.75
CA THR A 111 17.36 8.92 -6.07
C THR A 111 18.16 10.12 -5.59
N ILE A 112 17.96 11.28 -6.23
CA ILE A 112 18.67 12.54 -5.91
C ILE A 112 17.88 13.74 -6.42
N ALA A 113 17.86 14.84 -5.66
CA ALA A 113 17.19 16.09 -6.05
C ALA A 113 18.01 16.85 -7.13
N ASP A 114 19.28 17.13 -6.83
CA ASP A 114 20.24 17.81 -7.71
C ASP A 114 21.38 16.87 -8.11
N LEU A 115 21.59 16.67 -9.42
CA LEU A 115 22.69 15.85 -9.92
C LEU A 115 24.08 16.41 -9.59
N LYS A 116 24.20 17.67 -9.19
CA LYS A 116 25.47 18.31 -8.81
C LYS A 116 25.73 18.32 -7.31
N ASP A 117 24.84 17.75 -6.51
CA ASP A 117 24.99 17.70 -5.06
C ASP A 117 26.35 17.10 -4.66
N PRO A 118 27.16 17.80 -3.85
CA PRO A 118 28.51 17.37 -3.48
C PRO A 118 28.51 16.11 -2.60
N ASP A 119 27.44 15.87 -1.85
CA ASP A 119 27.33 14.75 -0.93
C ASP A 119 26.79 13.47 -1.59
N ALA A 120 26.41 13.57 -2.87
CA ALA A 120 25.89 12.48 -3.67
C ALA A 120 26.85 11.27 -3.74
N ARG A 121 26.36 10.13 -3.25
CA ARG A 121 27.05 8.85 -3.39
C ARG A 121 26.72 8.17 -4.71
N ARG A 122 27.60 7.26 -5.16
CA ARG A 122 27.46 6.55 -6.44
C ARG A 122 27.39 5.05 -6.23
N VAL A 123 26.22 4.47 -6.46
CA VAL A 123 25.98 3.03 -6.24
C VAL A 123 25.93 2.25 -7.55
N GLY A 124 26.44 1.02 -7.52
CA GLY A 124 26.39 0.10 -8.65
C GLY A 124 25.08 -0.71 -8.71
N THR A 125 24.33 -0.76 -7.62
CA THR A 125 23.17 -1.61 -7.44
C THR A 125 22.04 -0.91 -6.69
N ILE A 126 20.80 -1.31 -6.97
CA ILE A 126 19.60 -0.96 -6.22
C ILE A 126 18.88 -2.26 -5.87
N THR A 127 18.46 -2.42 -4.62
CA THR A 127 17.65 -3.55 -4.19
C THR A 127 16.22 -3.08 -3.95
N VAL A 128 15.25 -3.78 -4.53
CA VAL A 128 13.82 -3.48 -4.39
C VAL A 128 13.15 -4.65 -3.67
N SER A 129 12.32 -4.36 -2.67
CA SER A 129 11.41 -5.33 -2.07
C SER A 129 9.98 -4.80 -2.04
N ALA A 130 9.03 -5.72 -2.23
CA ALA A 130 7.60 -5.44 -2.17
C ALA A 130 7.04 -5.53 -0.74
N ASN A 131 7.82 -6.05 0.21
CA ASN A 131 7.43 -6.21 1.61
C ASN A 131 8.71 -6.24 2.45
N PRO A 132 8.79 -5.54 3.60
CA PRO A 132 9.97 -5.55 4.46
C PRO A 132 10.36 -6.95 4.96
N ASN A 133 9.40 -7.88 5.04
CA ASN A 133 9.63 -9.26 5.47
C ASN A 133 10.05 -10.21 4.34
N LEU A 134 10.16 -9.71 3.10
CA LEU A 134 10.61 -10.50 1.96
C LEU A 134 11.99 -10.04 1.51
N ASN A 135 12.82 -11.01 1.15
CA ASN A 135 14.06 -10.74 0.43
C ASN A 135 13.72 -9.99 -0.87
N GLY A 136 14.40 -8.86 -1.07
CA GLY A 136 14.27 -8.08 -2.28
C GLY A 136 14.98 -8.72 -3.48
N ARG A 137 14.93 -8.01 -4.60
CA ARG A 137 15.72 -8.30 -5.80
C ARG A 137 16.68 -7.15 -6.06
N THR A 138 17.95 -7.49 -6.24
CA THR A 138 19.00 -6.54 -6.61
C THR A 138 19.08 -6.36 -8.12
N PHE A 139 19.22 -5.11 -8.55
CA PHE A 139 19.40 -4.69 -9.92
C PHE A 139 20.71 -3.93 -10.05
N THR A 140 21.58 -4.36 -10.95
CA THR A 140 22.79 -3.63 -11.33
C THR A 140 22.44 -2.39 -12.18
N ALA A 141 23.32 -1.40 -12.22
CA ALA A 141 23.19 -0.24 -13.11
C ALA A 141 22.86 -0.63 -14.57
N LYS A 142 23.51 -1.68 -15.08
CA LYS A 142 23.23 -2.23 -16.42
C LYS A 142 21.79 -2.76 -16.55
N GLN A 143 21.29 -3.50 -15.55
CA GLN A 143 19.91 -4.01 -15.57
C GLN A 143 18.87 -2.88 -15.48
N LEU A 144 19.19 -1.81 -14.76
CA LEU A 144 18.38 -0.58 -14.72
C LEU A 144 18.36 0.13 -16.08
N GLY A 145 19.36 -0.07 -16.94
CA GLY A 145 19.56 0.70 -18.17
C GLY A 145 20.32 2.00 -17.94
N ALA A 146 21.02 2.11 -16.80
CA ALA A 146 21.86 3.26 -16.50
C ALA A 146 23.21 3.15 -17.21
N SER A 147 23.64 4.23 -17.86
CA SER A 147 24.96 4.32 -18.51
C SER A 147 26.10 4.49 -17.51
N LYS A 148 25.79 4.94 -16.29
CA LYS A 148 26.73 5.18 -15.19
C LYS A 148 26.14 4.64 -13.89
N LYS A 149 26.95 4.64 -12.82
CA LYS A 149 26.47 4.41 -11.44
C LYS A 149 25.34 5.39 -11.10
N VAL A 150 24.39 4.95 -10.29
CA VAL A 150 23.26 5.77 -9.85
C VAL A 150 23.73 6.73 -8.77
N LYS A 151 23.41 8.02 -8.92
CA LYS A 151 23.65 9.03 -7.88
C LYS A 151 22.53 8.98 -6.85
N VAL A 152 22.90 8.96 -5.58
CA VAL A 152 21.98 8.83 -4.45
C VAL A 152 22.28 9.91 -3.42
N TRP A 153 21.26 10.68 -3.08
CA TRP A 153 21.23 11.62 -1.95
C TRP A 153 19.77 11.88 -1.57
N GLU A 154 19.43 11.68 -0.30
CA GLU A 154 18.06 11.81 0.24
C GLU A 154 16.98 11.16 -0.66
N PRO A 155 17.10 9.85 -0.95
CA PRO A 155 16.20 9.20 -1.88
C PRO A 155 14.78 9.12 -1.32
N VAL A 156 13.79 9.33 -2.19
CA VAL A 156 12.37 9.20 -1.86
C VAL A 156 11.66 8.26 -2.82
N THR A 157 10.62 7.57 -2.35
CA THR A 157 9.78 6.67 -3.15
C THR A 157 8.30 7.00 -3.01
N THR A 158 7.55 6.92 -4.10
CA THR A 158 6.09 6.95 -4.00
C THR A 158 5.57 5.64 -3.41
N TRP A 159 4.33 5.64 -2.94
CA TRP A 159 3.57 4.40 -2.72
C TRP A 159 3.26 3.71 -4.05
N TRP A 160 2.79 2.45 -4.01
CA TRP A 160 2.36 1.73 -5.20
C TRP A 160 1.18 2.42 -5.92
N LYS A 161 1.25 2.45 -7.25
CA LYS A 161 0.26 3.00 -8.17
C LYS A 161 -0.08 1.98 -9.27
N PRO A 162 -1.29 2.08 -9.86
CA PRO A 162 -1.73 1.14 -10.89
C PRO A 162 -1.00 1.30 -12.23
N SER A 163 -0.30 2.41 -12.45
CA SER A 163 0.44 2.67 -13.68
C SER A 163 1.72 3.48 -13.40
N LYS A 164 2.66 3.39 -14.34
CA LYS A 164 3.88 4.20 -14.33
C LYS A 164 3.57 5.71 -14.31
N ALA A 165 2.66 6.17 -15.17
CA ALA A 165 2.27 7.58 -15.23
C ALA A 165 1.63 8.08 -13.92
N ALA A 166 0.88 7.22 -13.22
CA ALA A 166 0.33 7.56 -11.90
C ALA A 166 1.42 7.65 -10.83
N ALA A 167 2.46 6.83 -10.90
CA ALA A 167 3.64 6.95 -10.05
C ALA A 167 4.42 8.24 -10.32
N ASP A 168 4.63 8.59 -11.59
CA ASP A 168 5.28 9.84 -11.98
C ASP A 168 4.50 11.08 -11.50
N LYS A 169 3.18 11.08 -11.69
CA LYS A 169 2.31 12.15 -11.20
C LYS A 169 2.37 12.28 -9.68
N ALA A 170 2.40 11.16 -8.96
CA ALA A 170 2.52 11.16 -7.50
C ALA A 170 3.87 11.73 -7.07
N LEU A 171 4.98 11.28 -7.67
CA LEU A 171 6.31 11.77 -7.33
C LEU A 171 6.43 13.28 -7.59
N LYS A 172 5.94 13.74 -8.74
CA LYS A 172 5.93 15.18 -9.07
C LYS A 172 5.12 16.01 -8.08
N LYS A 173 3.98 15.49 -7.61
CA LYS A 173 3.16 16.19 -6.63
C LYS A 173 3.91 16.39 -5.30
N GLU A 174 4.66 15.39 -4.86
CA GLU A 174 5.29 15.40 -3.54
C GLU A 174 6.66 16.09 -3.53
N VAL A 175 7.44 16.01 -4.62
CA VAL A 175 8.85 16.49 -4.66
C VAL A 175 9.29 17.14 -5.98
N GLY A 176 8.34 17.49 -6.86
CA GLY A 176 8.60 18.05 -8.19
C GLY A 176 8.25 19.52 -8.34
#